data_AF-A0A0B0PVL2-F1
#
_entry.id   AF-A0A0B0PVL2-F1
#
_cell.length_a   1.000
_cell.length_b   1.000
_cell.length_c   1.000
_cell.angle_alpha   90.00
_cell.angle_beta   90.00
_cell.angle_gamma   90.00
#
_symmetry.space_group_name_H-M   'P 1'
#
loop_
_entity.id
_entity.type
_entity.pdbx_description
1 polymer ?
#
loop_
_entity_poly.entity_id
_entity_poly.type
_entity_poly.pdbx_seq_one_letter_code
_entity_poly.pdbx_strand_id
1 'polypeptide(L)'
;MSRFRDRTEDFKDAVRQSAISSGFNESKLAAIMASFIIHKPRQRTPFLKSALKTLESIGALDQFLLKHRKDYVDRHRTTEQERDSIEHEVTAFVKACKEQIDVLKNCINDEEASSKGWLGIRDSSNADTIAHKHGVVLILSEKLHSVTAQFDQMRAVRFQEAINRAMPRRKLKKVVDSNSIDTSKPLNLEHRETYENQPEPLRVQQELLDDETRALQVELTSLLDAVQDTETKMVEMSALNHLMSTHVLQQAQQIEHLYDQAVEATKNVELGNKELSQAIQRNRSSRTFLVLFFFVLTFSILFLDWYN
;
A
#
# COMPACT_ATOMS: atom_id res chain seq x y z
N MET A 1 -17.62 -10.68 7.66
CA MET A 1 -17.68 -11.60 6.50
C MET A 1 -18.65 -12.73 6.78
N SER A 2 -19.65 -12.92 5.94
CA SER A 2 -20.59 -14.05 6.02
C SER A 2 -19.83 -15.38 5.86
N ARG A 3 -20.01 -16.32 6.79
CA ARG A 3 -19.54 -17.70 6.66
C ARG A 3 -20.36 -18.38 5.54
N PHE A 4 -19.86 -18.34 4.31
CA PHE A 4 -20.39 -19.19 3.25
C PHE A 4 -20.14 -20.65 3.65
N ARG A 5 -21.22 -21.42 3.85
CA ARG A 5 -21.16 -22.86 4.11
C ARG A 5 -20.80 -23.55 2.79
N ASP A 6 -19.73 -24.34 2.80
CA ASP A 6 -19.37 -25.20 1.68
C ASP A 6 -20.46 -26.26 1.46
N ARG A 7 -21.03 -26.29 0.25
CA ARG A 7 -22.07 -27.24 -0.18
C ARG A 7 -21.56 -28.25 -1.20
N THR A 8 -20.24 -28.33 -1.38
CA THR A 8 -19.62 -29.26 -2.34
C THR A 8 -19.97 -30.71 -2.02
N GLU A 9 -20.07 -31.07 -0.73
CA GLU A 9 -20.46 -32.42 -0.32
C GLU A 9 -21.97 -32.67 -0.57
N ASP A 10 -22.84 -31.70 -0.31
CA ASP A 10 -24.27 -31.79 -0.66
C ASP A 10 -24.46 -32.11 -2.16
N PHE A 11 -23.65 -31.47 -3.02
CA PHE A 11 -23.67 -31.70 -4.47
C PHE A 11 -23.17 -33.10 -4.85
N LYS A 12 -22.05 -33.56 -4.27
CA LYS A 12 -21.52 -34.91 -4.52
C LYS A 12 -22.52 -35.99 -4.12
N ASP A 13 -23.19 -35.81 -2.99
CA ASP A 13 -24.20 -36.74 -2.52
C ASP A 13 -25.44 -36.76 -3.41
N ALA A 14 -25.89 -35.60 -3.91
CA ALA A 14 -26.99 -35.52 -4.88
C ALA A 14 -26.65 -36.24 -6.19
N VAL A 15 -25.43 -36.07 -6.72
CA VAL A 15 -24.99 -36.78 -7.91
C VAL A 15 -24.86 -38.28 -7.67
N ARG A 16 -24.36 -38.70 -6.50
CA ARG A 16 -24.31 -40.13 -6.12
C ARG A 16 -25.70 -40.75 -6.10
N GLN A 17 -26.68 -40.07 -5.49
CA GLN A 17 -28.07 -40.51 -5.44
C GLN A 17 -28.72 -40.58 -6.84
N SER A 18 -28.44 -39.59 -7.70
CA SER A 18 -28.93 -39.58 -9.08
C SER A 18 -28.32 -40.70 -9.93
N ALA A 19 -27.05 -41.03 -9.71
CA ALA A 19 -26.37 -42.10 -10.43
C ALA A 19 -26.88 -43.49 -10.00
N ILE A 20 -27.10 -43.69 -8.70
CA ILE A 20 -27.66 -44.94 -8.16
C ILE A 20 -29.10 -45.14 -8.65
N SER A 21 -29.93 -44.10 -8.61
CA SER A 21 -31.33 -44.18 -9.11
C SER A 21 -31.42 -44.41 -10.62
N SER A 22 -30.39 -44.04 -11.37
CA SER A 22 -30.29 -44.31 -12.82
C SER A 22 -29.67 -45.68 -13.14
N GLY A 23 -29.39 -46.53 -12.14
CA GLY A 23 -28.93 -47.90 -12.33
C GLY A 23 -27.45 -48.04 -12.72
N PHE A 24 -26.59 -47.07 -12.36
CA PHE A 24 -25.16 -47.14 -12.67
C PHE A 24 -24.44 -48.19 -11.81
N ASN A 25 -23.63 -49.04 -12.46
CA ASN A 25 -22.74 -50.00 -11.77
C ASN A 25 -21.66 -49.28 -10.95
N GLU A 26 -21.13 -49.97 -9.93
CA GLU A 26 -20.14 -49.44 -9.00
C GLU A 26 -18.88 -48.87 -9.69
N SER A 27 -18.44 -49.48 -10.79
CA SER A 27 -17.32 -48.99 -11.59
C SER A 27 -17.61 -47.67 -12.33
N LYS A 28 -18.83 -47.50 -12.85
CA LYS A 28 -19.25 -46.25 -13.50
C LYS A 28 -19.50 -45.15 -12.46
N LEU A 29 -20.02 -45.51 -11.30
CA LEU A 29 -20.16 -44.59 -10.17
C LEU A 29 -18.79 -44.08 -9.71
N ALA A 30 -17.81 -44.98 -9.55
CA ALA A 30 -16.44 -44.61 -9.20
C ALA A 30 -15.81 -43.69 -10.26
N ALA A 31 -16.03 -43.95 -11.55
CA ALA A 31 -15.56 -43.08 -12.63
C ALA A 31 -16.19 -41.68 -12.60
N ILE A 32 -17.51 -41.58 -12.32
CA ILE A 32 -18.20 -40.29 -12.17
C ILE A 32 -17.68 -39.54 -10.93
N MET A 33 -17.55 -40.22 -9.79
CA MET A 33 -17.03 -39.62 -8.57
C MET A 33 -15.58 -39.15 -8.73
N ALA A 34 -14.76 -39.89 -9.49
CA ALA A 34 -13.39 -39.51 -9.83
C ALA A 34 -13.30 -38.38 -10.86
N SER A 35 -14.33 -38.20 -11.70
CA SER A 35 -14.41 -37.12 -12.69
C SER A 35 -14.74 -35.75 -12.10
N PHE A 36 -15.04 -35.67 -10.80
CA PHE A 36 -15.33 -34.39 -10.17
C PHE A 36 -14.10 -33.49 -10.18
N ILE A 37 -14.21 -32.38 -10.91
CA ILE A 37 -13.21 -31.31 -10.96
C ILE A 37 -13.27 -30.44 -9.69
N ILE A 38 -14.37 -30.50 -8.93
CA ILE A 38 -14.59 -29.68 -7.73
C ILE A 38 -13.90 -30.34 -6.52
N HIS A 39 -12.65 -29.95 -6.31
CA HIS A 39 -11.86 -30.34 -5.14
C HIS A 39 -12.36 -29.62 -3.89
N LYS A 40 -12.07 -30.17 -2.70
CA LYS A 40 -12.30 -29.45 -1.42
C LYS A 40 -11.66 -28.06 -1.51
N PRO A 41 -12.30 -27.01 -0.97
CA PRO A 41 -11.74 -25.67 -0.98
C PRO A 41 -10.32 -25.73 -0.40
N ARG A 42 -9.34 -25.32 -1.19
CA ARG A 42 -7.94 -25.28 -0.74
C ARG A 42 -7.88 -24.45 0.53
N GLN A 43 -7.30 -25.01 1.59
CA GLN A 43 -7.06 -24.25 2.81
C GLN A 43 -6.26 -23.00 2.46
N ARG A 44 -6.64 -21.84 3.02
CA ARG A 44 -5.92 -20.59 2.78
C ARG A 44 -4.45 -20.79 3.11
N THR A 45 -3.58 -20.46 2.17
CA THR A 45 -2.13 -20.52 2.35
C THR A 45 -1.72 -19.62 3.53
N PRO A 46 -0.60 -19.92 4.22
CA PRO A 46 -0.09 -19.06 5.29
C PRO A 46 0.12 -17.62 4.78
N PHE A 47 0.63 -17.47 3.55
CA PHE A 47 0.74 -16.19 2.84
C PHE A 47 -0.60 -15.44 2.80
N LEU A 48 -1.67 -16.08 2.31
CA LEU A 48 -2.97 -15.43 2.17
C LEU A 48 -3.59 -15.07 3.53
N LYS A 49 -3.36 -15.90 4.57
CA LYS A 49 -3.80 -15.57 5.94
C LYS A 49 -3.07 -14.32 6.46
N SER A 50 -1.76 -14.23 6.29
CA SER A 50 -0.97 -13.07 6.68
C SER A 50 -1.39 -11.82 5.90
N ALA A 51 -1.54 -11.91 4.58
CA ALA A 51 -1.98 -10.80 3.73
C ALA A 51 -3.37 -10.26 4.14
N LEU A 52 -4.33 -11.13 4.45
CA LEU A 52 -5.64 -10.72 4.93
C LEU A 52 -5.57 -10.05 6.31
N LYS A 53 -4.70 -10.53 7.21
CA LYS A 53 -4.48 -9.89 8.52
C LYS A 53 -3.89 -8.48 8.37
N THR A 54 -2.96 -8.31 7.43
CA THR A 54 -2.41 -6.99 7.10
C THR A 54 -3.49 -6.06 6.53
N LEU A 55 -4.35 -6.56 5.64
CA LEU A 55 -5.49 -5.80 5.11
C LEU A 55 -6.46 -5.37 6.22
N GLU A 56 -6.76 -6.26 7.17
CA GLU A 56 -7.60 -5.93 8.34
C GLU A 56 -6.94 -4.83 9.21
N SER A 57 -5.62 -4.87 9.37
CA SER A 57 -4.86 -3.86 10.13
C SER A 57 -4.87 -2.49 9.43
N ILE A 58 -4.70 -2.46 8.10
CA ILE A 58 -4.82 -1.23 7.30
C ILE A 58 -6.25 -0.67 7.39
N GLY A 59 -7.27 -1.54 7.33
CA GLY A 59 -8.66 -1.13 7.49
C GLY A 59 -8.96 -0.56 8.88
N ALA A 60 -8.35 -1.10 9.93
CA ALA A 60 -8.45 -0.55 11.29
C ALA A 60 -7.80 0.84 11.39
N LEU A 61 -6.65 1.06 10.75
CA LEU A 61 -6.00 2.36 10.67
C LEU A 61 -6.89 3.39 9.94
N ASP A 62 -7.49 3.02 8.82
CA ASP A 62 -8.40 3.91 8.07
C ASP A 62 -9.61 4.32 8.90
N GLN A 63 -10.23 3.36 9.61
CA GLN A 63 -11.34 3.64 10.54
C GLN A 63 -10.92 4.54 11.70
N PHE A 64 -9.72 4.33 12.24
CA PHE A 64 -9.15 5.16 13.29
C PHE A 64 -8.97 6.61 12.80
N LEU A 65 -8.39 6.81 11.62
CA LEU A 65 -8.21 8.14 11.03
C LEU A 65 -9.55 8.84 10.76
N LEU A 66 -10.55 8.12 10.24
CA LEU A 66 -11.88 8.68 10.00
C LEU A 66 -12.55 9.15 11.29
N LYS A 67 -12.40 8.38 12.38
CA LYS A 67 -12.95 8.73 13.69
C LYS A 67 -12.26 9.96 14.28
N HIS A 68 -10.95 10.04 14.17
CA HIS A 68 -10.13 11.11 14.77
C HIS A 68 -9.90 12.31 13.85
N ARG A 69 -10.40 12.32 12.61
CA ARG A 69 -10.20 13.41 11.65
C ARG A 69 -10.57 14.79 12.20
N LYS A 70 -11.77 14.91 12.79
CA LYS A 70 -12.24 16.19 13.35
C LYS A 70 -11.46 16.57 14.60
N ASP A 71 -11.19 15.59 15.45
CA ASP A 71 -10.41 15.77 16.67
C ASP A 71 -8.97 16.20 16.37
N TYR A 72 -8.41 15.75 15.25
CA TYR A 72 -7.04 16.08 14.85
C TYR A 72 -6.93 17.47 14.18
N VAL A 73 -7.86 17.80 13.29
CA VAL A 73 -7.85 19.08 12.53
C VAL A 73 -8.41 20.24 13.35
N ASP A 74 -9.49 20.04 14.12
CA ASP A 74 -10.15 21.12 14.84
C ASP A 74 -9.39 21.51 16.11
N ARG A 75 -8.81 22.72 16.10
CA ARG A 75 -8.02 23.25 17.23
C ARG A 75 -8.75 23.27 18.57
N HIS A 76 -10.04 23.59 18.56
CA HIS A 76 -10.84 23.83 19.77
C HIS A 76 -11.40 22.56 20.41
N ARG A 77 -11.17 21.41 19.77
CA ARG A 77 -11.80 20.14 20.15
C ARG A 77 -10.87 19.26 20.99
N THR A 78 -9.55 19.41 20.82
CA THR A 78 -8.52 18.59 21.45
C THR A 78 -7.30 19.41 21.88
N THR A 79 -6.54 18.86 22.82
CA THR A 79 -5.24 19.39 23.25
C THR A 79 -4.11 18.99 22.29
N GLU A 80 -2.98 19.70 22.30
CA GLU A 80 -1.81 19.31 21.50
C GLU A 80 -1.27 17.93 21.91
N GLN A 81 -1.34 17.58 23.19
CA GLN A 81 -0.92 16.28 23.70
C GLN A 81 -1.75 15.12 23.12
N GLU A 82 -3.07 15.30 23.01
CA GLU A 82 -3.96 14.30 22.39
C GLU A 82 -3.67 14.15 20.90
N ARG A 83 -3.36 15.24 20.20
CA ARG A 83 -2.97 15.18 18.79
C ARG A 83 -1.67 14.42 18.61
N ASP A 84 -0.67 14.71 19.43
CA ASP A 84 0.63 14.03 19.36
C ASP A 84 0.49 12.53 19.69
N SER A 85 -0.45 12.15 20.58
CA SER A 85 -0.83 10.74 20.79
C SER A 85 -1.42 10.10 19.55
N ILE A 86 -2.32 10.79 18.83
CA ILE A 86 -2.88 10.31 17.55
C ILE A 86 -1.76 10.12 16.52
N GLU A 87 -0.82 11.07 16.40
CA GLU A 87 0.30 10.93 15.46
C GLU A 87 1.20 9.75 15.80
N HIS A 88 1.47 9.54 17.10
CA HIS A 88 2.28 8.42 17.55
C HIS A 88 1.61 7.07 17.24
N GLU A 89 0.32 6.94 17.51
CA GLU A 89 -0.45 5.73 17.20
C GLU A 89 -0.46 5.45 15.69
N VAL A 90 -0.76 6.46 14.86
CA VAL A 90 -0.74 6.33 13.39
C VAL A 90 0.64 5.88 12.91
N THR A 91 1.70 6.49 13.43
CA THR A 91 3.09 6.13 13.07
C THR A 91 3.40 4.67 13.44
N ALA A 92 2.97 4.22 14.61
CA ALA A 92 3.15 2.84 15.04
C ALA A 92 2.38 1.86 14.15
N PHE A 93 1.12 2.15 13.82
CA PHE A 93 0.32 1.34 12.90
C PHE A 93 0.95 1.24 11.50
N VAL A 94 1.39 2.36 10.93
CA VAL A 94 2.01 2.39 9.60
C VAL A 94 3.31 1.57 9.59
N LYS A 95 4.17 1.72 10.61
CA LYS A 95 5.40 0.92 10.75
C LYS A 95 5.08 -0.59 10.86
N ALA A 96 4.13 -0.97 11.70
CA ALA A 96 3.72 -2.37 11.85
C ALA A 96 3.13 -2.96 10.56
N CYS A 97 2.32 -2.20 9.83
CA CYS A 97 1.79 -2.65 8.54
C CYS A 97 2.89 -2.79 7.48
N LYS A 98 3.83 -1.84 7.44
CA LYS A 98 5.00 -1.91 6.55
C LYS A 98 5.83 -3.16 6.83
N GLU A 99 6.16 -3.45 8.09
CA GLU A 99 6.92 -4.64 8.47
C GLU A 99 6.22 -5.93 8.02
N GLN A 100 4.90 -6.02 8.16
CA GLN A 100 4.14 -7.17 7.67
C GLN A 100 4.20 -7.31 6.15
N ILE A 101 4.13 -6.20 5.41
CA ILE A 101 4.28 -6.17 3.95
C ILE A 101 5.70 -6.62 3.54
N ASP A 102 6.73 -6.16 4.25
CA ASP A 102 8.11 -6.54 3.99
C ASP A 102 8.35 -8.04 4.24
N VAL A 103 7.74 -8.61 5.30
CA VAL A 103 7.74 -10.07 5.54
C VAL A 103 7.09 -10.81 4.38
N LEU A 104 5.92 -10.37 3.92
CA LEU A 104 5.24 -10.98 2.77
C LEU A 104 6.10 -10.94 1.51
N LYS A 105 6.76 -9.81 1.26
CA LYS A 105 7.68 -9.64 0.13
C LYS A 105 8.88 -10.58 0.21
N ASN A 106 9.50 -10.70 1.39
CA ASN A 106 10.65 -11.59 1.59
C ASN A 106 10.26 -13.06 1.41
N CYS A 107 9.07 -13.47 1.87
CA CYS A 107 8.55 -14.82 1.61
C CYS A 107 8.45 -15.13 0.11
N ILE A 108 8.11 -14.15 -0.73
CA ILE A 108 8.05 -14.36 -2.19
C ILE A 108 9.45 -14.51 -2.77
N ASN A 109 10.40 -13.67 -2.35
CA ASN A 109 11.79 -13.73 -2.82
C ASN A 109 12.46 -15.06 -2.44
N ASP A 110 12.19 -15.59 -1.25
CA ASP A 110 12.71 -16.88 -0.78
C ASP A 110 12.14 -18.05 -1.60
N GLU A 111 10.84 -17.98 -1.95
CA GLU A 111 10.21 -18.94 -2.84
C GLU A 111 10.77 -18.86 -4.27
N GLU A 112 11.03 -17.65 -4.78
CA GLU A 112 11.68 -17.48 -6.08
C GLU A 112 13.11 -18.03 -6.09
N ALA A 113 13.87 -17.81 -5.01
CA ALA A 113 15.23 -18.34 -4.88
C ALA A 113 15.26 -19.87 -4.82
N SER A 114 14.32 -20.48 -4.08
CA SER A 114 14.21 -21.94 -3.95
C SER A 114 13.62 -22.62 -5.20
N SER A 115 12.82 -21.91 -6.00
CA SER A 115 12.27 -22.43 -7.27
C SER A 115 13.30 -22.62 -8.38
N LYS A 116 14.54 -22.12 -8.20
CA LYS A 116 15.67 -22.41 -9.08
C LYS A 116 16.20 -23.81 -8.75
N GLY A 117 15.67 -24.82 -9.44
CA GLY A 117 16.13 -26.20 -9.27
C GLY A 117 17.63 -26.37 -9.54
N TRP A 118 18.23 -27.43 -8.97
CA TRP A 118 19.65 -27.80 -9.11
C TRP A 118 20.17 -27.80 -10.57
N LEU A 119 19.28 -27.99 -11.54
CA LEU A 119 19.58 -28.05 -12.97
C LEU A 119 19.36 -26.71 -13.72
N GLY A 120 19.04 -25.62 -13.03
CA GLY A 120 18.76 -24.31 -13.66
C GLY A 120 17.46 -24.24 -14.45
N ILE A 121 16.66 -25.33 -14.47
CA ILE A 121 15.33 -25.35 -15.08
C ILE A 121 14.37 -24.72 -14.08
N ARG A 122 13.89 -23.52 -14.42
CA ARG A 122 12.88 -22.79 -13.65
C ARG A 122 11.55 -23.51 -13.81
N ASP A 123 10.95 -23.97 -12.72
CA ASP A 123 9.59 -24.50 -12.75
C ASP A 123 8.62 -23.36 -13.11
N SER A 124 8.29 -23.26 -14.40
CA SER A 124 7.35 -22.26 -14.94
C SER A 124 5.92 -22.45 -14.41
N SER A 125 5.63 -23.59 -13.80
CA SER A 125 4.33 -23.94 -13.20
C SER A 125 3.92 -23.03 -12.04
N ASN A 126 4.86 -22.27 -11.45
CA ASN A 126 4.60 -21.36 -10.33
C ASN A 126 4.58 -19.87 -10.72
N ALA A 127 4.82 -19.52 -12.00
CA ALA A 127 4.89 -18.13 -12.45
C ALA A 127 3.58 -17.37 -12.12
N ASP A 128 2.42 -17.97 -12.39
CA ASP A 128 1.11 -17.39 -12.09
C ASP A 128 0.91 -17.16 -10.58
N THR A 129 1.38 -18.09 -9.76
CA THR A 129 1.25 -18.00 -8.30
C THR A 129 2.15 -16.91 -7.74
N ILE A 130 3.38 -16.79 -8.26
CA ILE A 130 4.34 -15.74 -7.90
C ILE A 130 3.80 -14.37 -8.32
N ALA A 131 3.33 -14.23 -9.56
CA ALA A 131 2.71 -13.00 -10.05
C ALA A 131 1.49 -12.59 -9.20
N HIS A 132 0.63 -13.55 -8.85
CA HIS A 132 -0.49 -13.30 -7.93
C HIS A 132 -0.01 -12.80 -6.56
N LYS A 133 1.02 -13.42 -5.95
CA LYS A 133 1.54 -13.01 -4.65
C LYS A 133 2.12 -11.59 -4.68
N HIS A 134 2.89 -11.25 -5.72
CA HIS A 134 3.39 -9.88 -5.91
C HIS A 134 2.25 -8.89 -6.09
N GLY A 135 1.21 -9.24 -6.88
CA GLY A 135 0.00 -8.42 -7.02
C GLY A 135 -0.70 -8.15 -5.69
N VAL A 136 -0.79 -9.15 -4.80
CA VAL A 136 -1.35 -8.96 -3.44
C VAL A 136 -0.52 -7.97 -2.62
N VAL A 137 0.81 -8.08 -2.66
CA VAL A 137 1.72 -7.15 -1.94
C VAL A 137 1.59 -5.72 -2.47
N LEU A 138 1.45 -5.54 -3.78
CA LEU A 138 1.22 -4.24 -4.39
C LEU A 138 -0.08 -3.62 -3.90
N ILE A 139 -1.19 -4.36 -3.93
CA ILE A 139 -2.49 -3.88 -3.46
C ILE A 139 -2.41 -3.46 -1.98
N LEU A 140 -1.75 -4.25 -1.13
CA LEU A 140 -1.56 -3.90 0.28
C LEU A 140 -0.73 -2.62 0.44
N SER A 141 0.36 -2.49 -0.32
CA SER A 141 1.24 -1.32 -0.29
C SER A 141 0.52 -0.05 -0.76
N GLU A 142 -0.27 -0.15 -1.83
CA GLU A 142 -1.08 0.95 -2.35
C GLU A 142 -2.17 1.37 -1.35
N LYS A 143 -2.86 0.40 -0.73
CA LYS A 143 -3.86 0.71 0.31
C LYS A 143 -3.24 1.40 1.52
N LEU A 144 -2.10 0.91 1.99
CA LEU A 144 -1.40 1.55 3.10
C LEU A 144 -0.93 2.97 2.72
N HIS A 145 -0.35 3.14 1.53
CA HIS A 145 0.06 4.44 1.02
C HIS A 145 -1.11 5.43 0.91
N SER A 146 -2.27 5.00 0.39
CA SER A 146 -3.49 5.82 0.32
C SER A 146 -3.93 6.33 1.71
N VAL A 147 -3.91 5.47 2.72
CA VAL A 147 -4.28 5.83 4.10
C VAL A 147 -3.25 6.79 4.71
N THR A 148 -1.95 6.53 4.50
CA THR A 148 -0.88 7.42 4.95
C THR A 148 -0.91 8.78 4.26
N ALA A 149 -1.20 8.84 2.96
CA ALA A 149 -1.33 10.08 2.22
C ALA A 149 -2.50 10.94 2.71
N GLN A 150 -3.64 10.31 3.06
CA GLN A 150 -4.76 11.03 3.68
C GLN A 150 -4.36 11.62 5.04
N PHE A 151 -3.57 10.89 5.83
CA PHE A 151 -3.05 11.41 7.09
C PHE A 151 -2.12 12.60 6.88
N ASP A 152 -1.16 12.50 5.96
CA ASP A 152 -0.23 13.59 5.64
C ASP A 152 -0.96 14.85 5.16
N GLN A 153 -2.05 14.72 4.42
CA GLN A 153 -2.91 15.86 4.05
C GLN A 153 -3.51 16.55 5.29
N MET A 154 -3.99 15.78 6.27
CA MET A 154 -4.51 16.35 7.52
C MET A 154 -3.40 17.06 8.31
N ARG A 155 -2.19 16.48 8.36
CA ARG A 155 -1.04 17.13 9.00
C ARG A 155 -0.68 18.44 8.31
N ALA A 156 -0.62 18.45 6.97
CA ALA A 156 -0.27 19.63 6.19
C ALA A 156 -1.22 20.82 6.47
N VAL A 157 -2.53 20.56 6.61
CA VAL A 157 -3.51 21.58 7.01
C VAL A 157 -3.18 22.15 8.40
N ARG A 158 -2.90 21.29 9.38
CA ARG A 158 -2.51 21.70 10.74
C ARG A 158 -1.23 22.56 10.72
N PHE A 159 -0.21 22.14 9.97
CA PHE A 159 1.04 22.88 9.88
C PHE A 159 0.84 24.25 9.22
N GLN A 160 0.06 24.31 8.14
CA GLN A 160 -0.24 25.59 7.49
C GLN A 160 -0.95 26.55 8.46
N GLU A 161 -1.86 26.05 9.31
CA GLU A 161 -2.53 26.84 10.33
C GLU A 161 -1.56 27.31 11.43
N ALA A 162 -0.63 26.45 11.85
CA ALA A 162 0.41 26.79 12.82
C ALA A 162 1.35 27.90 12.29
N ILE A 163 1.78 27.81 11.03
CA ILE A 163 2.62 28.83 10.36
C ILE A 163 1.86 30.15 10.23
N ASN A 164 0.59 30.11 9.79
CA ASN A 164 -0.24 31.31 9.65
C ASN A 164 -0.48 32.04 10.98
N ARG A 165 -0.42 31.32 12.11
CA ARG A 165 -0.49 31.88 13.47
C ARG A 165 0.85 32.46 13.92
N ALA A 166 1.94 31.75 13.65
CA ALA A 166 3.29 32.16 14.03
C ALA A 166 3.78 33.38 13.25
N MET A 167 3.22 33.65 12.06
CA MET A 167 3.45 34.92 11.37
C MET A 167 2.72 36.06 12.09
N PRO A 168 3.45 37.02 12.70
CA PRO A 168 2.81 38.17 13.30
C PRO A 168 2.09 38.96 12.20
N ARG A 169 0.76 39.10 12.34
CA ARG A 169 0.00 40.08 11.57
C ARG A 169 0.59 41.45 11.89
N ARG A 170 1.46 41.96 11.00
CA ARG A 170 1.92 43.36 10.99
C ARG A 170 0.70 44.27 10.92
N LYS A 171 0.08 44.57 12.06
CA LYS A 171 -0.81 45.72 12.19
C LYS A 171 0.11 46.93 12.26
N LEU A 172 0.46 47.45 11.09
CA LEU A 172 1.04 48.78 10.94
C LEU A 172 0.03 49.75 11.58
N LYS A 173 0.31 50.18 12.81
CA LYS A 173 -0.49 51.16 13.53
C LYS A 173 -0.32 52.48 12.76
N LYS A 174 -1.30 52.80 11.91
CA LYS A 174 -1.36 54.07 11.19
C LYS A 174 -1.55 55.16 12.24
N VAL A 175 -0.45 55.81 12.64
CA VAL A 175 -0.47 57.05 13.40
C VAL A 175 -1.19 58.07 12.51
N VAL A 176 -2.45 58.34 12.83
CA VAL A 176 -3.17 59.48 12.29
C VAL A 176 -2.87 60.63 13.24
N ASP A 177 -1.79 61.34 12.95
CA ASP A 177 -1.63 62.72 13.40
C ASP A 177 -1.83 63.63 12.17
N SER A 178 -2.91 64.40 12.22
CA SER A 178 -3.11 65.56 11.37
C SER A 178 -3.88 66.60 12.16
N ASN A 179 -3.14 67.37 12.95
CA ASN A 179 -3.53 68.72 13.32
C ASN A 179 -2.43 69.67 12.83
N SER A 180 -2.64 70.21 11.63
CA SER A 180 -1.90 71.34 11.09
C SER A 180 -2.69 72.62 11.40
N ILE A 181 -2.20 73.45 12.32
CA ILE A 181 -2.45 74.90 12.27
C ILE A 181 -1.13 75.61 12.61
N ASP A 182 -0.63 76.27 11.58
CA ASP A 182 0.47 77.21 11.48
C ASP A 182 0.13 78.54 12.19
N THR A 183 1.13 79.33 12.68
CA THR A 183 1.17 80.82 12.73
C THR A 183 2.36 81.37 13.59
N SER A 184 3.43 81.77 12.89
CA SER A 184 4.20 83.05 12.94
C SER A 184 5.10 83.52 14.13
N LYS A 185 6.40 83.70 13.79
CA LYS A 185 7.29 84.91 13.95
C LYS A 185 8.03 85.23 15.29
N PRO A 186 9.15 86.04 15.29
CA PRO A 186 10.50 85.51 15.57
C PRO A 186 11.40 86.33 16.57
N LEU A 187 12.61 85.78 16.81
CA LEU A 187 13.89 86.42 17.22
C LEU A 187 14.08 86.96 18.66
N ASN A 188 14.98 86.35 19.45
CA ASN A 188 16.18 87.03 19.99
C ASN A 188 17.19 86.11 20.68
N LEU A 189 18.44 86.54 20.60
CA LEU A 189 19.66 85.96 21.15
C LEU A 189 19.81 86.20 22.67
N GLU A 190 20.64 85.34 23.24
CA GLU A 190 21.58 85.55 24.37
C GLU A 190 21.24 85.13 25.81
N HIS A 191 22.20 84.36 26.32
CA HIS A 191 22.73 84.31 27.69
C HIS A 191 21.85 83.70 28.79
N ARG A 192 22.26 82.51 29.27
CA ARG A 192 23.12 82.39 30.47
C ARG A 192 23.00 80.97 31.03
N GLU A 193 24.14 80.36 31.29
CA GLU A 193 24.27 79.11 32.00
C GLU A 193 23.54 79.15 33.36
N THR A 194 23.12 77.96 33.82
CA THR A 194 23.46 77.44 35.16
C THR A 194 22.28 76.84 35.97
N TYR A 195 22.40 75.53 36.19
CA TYR A 195 21.87 74.62 37.22
C TYR A 195 20.42 74.05 37.18
N GLU A 196 20.43 72.72 36.97
CA GLU A 196 19.80 71.68 37.78
C GLU A 196 18.39 71.14 37.45
N ASN A 197 18.39 69.80 37.36
CA ASN A 197 17.28 68.84 37.43
C ASN A 197 16.44 68.65 36.17
N GLN A 198 16.74 67.57 35.42
CA GLN A 198 15.78 66.55 34.91
C GLN A 198 16.50 65.55 33.97
N PRO A 199 16.90 64.35 34.43
CA PRO A 199 17.27 63.25 33.55
C PRO A 199 16.40 61.99 33.77
N GLU A 200 15.10 62.15 34.08
CA GLU A 200 14.24 60.99 34.37
C GLU A 200 13.36 60.47 33.20
N PRO A 201 12.82 61.25 32.25
CA PRO A 201 11.87 60.68 31.28
C PRO A 201 12.53 59.92 30.12
N LEU A 202 13.79 60.22 29.78
CA LEU A 202 14.51 59.59 28.66
C LEU A 202 15.06 58.20 28.99
N ARG A 203 15.50 58.00 30.24
CA ARG A 203 15.99 56.69 30.71
C ARG A 203 14.87 55.67 30.79
N VAL A 204 13.71 56.07 31.30
CA VAL A 204 12.53 55.20 31.39
C VAL A 204 12.02 54.82 29.99
N GLN A 205 12.05 55.74 29.03
CA GLN A 205 11.68 55.43 27.65
C GLN A 205 12.65 54.44 26.98
N GLN A 206 13.94 54.58 27.25
CA GLN A 206 14.96 53.70 26.68
C GLN A 206 14.98 52.32 27.34
N GLU A 207 14.72 52.25 28.65
CA GLU A 207 14.54 51.00 29.39
C GLU A 207 13.27 50.25 28.94
N LEU A 208 12.19 50.97 28.62
CA LEU A 208 10.96 50.39 28.09
C LEU A 208 11.14 49.84 26.66
N LEU A 209 11.94 50.50 25.82
CA LEU A 209 12.30 50.00 24.49
C LEU A 209 13.23 48.77 24.57
N ASP A 210 14.15 48.75 25.53
CA ASP A 210 15.00 47.58 25.79
C ASP A 210 14.19 46.40 26.34
N ASP A 211 13.16 46.66 27.15
CA ASP A 211 12.22 45.62 27.63
C ASP A 211 11.34 45.09 26.50
N GLU A 212 10.83 45.96 25.62
CA GLU A 212 10.04 45.56 24.44
C GLU A 212 10.88 44.76 23.44
N THR A 213 12.12 45.14 23.19
CA THR A 213 13.02 44.38 22.32
C THR A 213 13.39 43.02 22.91
N ARG A 214 13.61 42.93 24.23
CA ARG A 214 13.80 41.66 24.92
C ARG A 214 12.56 40.78 24.85
N ALA A 215 11.37 41.34 25.06
CA ALA A 215 10.11 40.61 24.93
C ALA A 215 9.91 40.06 23.51
N LEU A 216 10.19 40.86 22.48
CA LEU A 216 10.13 40.44 21.08
C LEU A 216 11.18 39.37 20.75
N GLN A 217 12.38 39.45 21.30
CA GLN A 217 13.42 38.43 21.14
C GLN A 217 12.99 37.10 21.77
N VAL A 218 12.40 37.13 22.96
CA VAL A 218 11.87 35.93 23.63
C VAL A 218 10.73 35.32 22.82
N GLU A 219 9.81 36.14 22.28
CA GLU A 219 8.73 35.67 21.43
C GLU A 219 9.26 35.05 20.12
N LEU A 220 10.21 35.70 19.45
CA LEU A 220 10.84 35.17 18.23
C LEU A 220 11.59 33.86 18.48
N THR A 221 12.31 33.76 19.60
CA THR A 221 13.03 32.54 19.97
C THR A 221 12.05 31.40 20.26
N SER A 222 10.98 31.69 21.00
CA SER A 222 9.91 30.72 21.26
C SER A 222 9.18 30.29 19.98
N LEU A 223 8.97 31.21 19.03
CA LEU A 223 8.37 30.89 17.73
C LEU A 223 9.31 30.03 16.87
N LEU A 224 10.61 30.33 16.88
CA LEU A 224 11.61 29.53 16.17
C LEU A 224 11.68 28.10 16.71
N ASP A 225 11.73 27.94 18.03
CA ASP A 225 11.74 26.60 18.66
C ASP A 225 10.47 25.81 18.28
N ALA A 226 9.30 26.46 18.31
CA ALA A 226 8.05 25.83 17.91
C ALA A 226 8.02 25.46 16.41
N VAL A 227 8.60 26.28 15.54
CA VAL A 227 8.72 25.99 14.10
C VAL A 227 9.70 24.84 13.85
N GLN A 228 10.83 24.80 14.56
CA GLN A 228 11.83 23.75 14.40
C GLN A 228 11.34 22.38 14.88
N ASP A 229 10.62 22.34 16.01
CA ASP A 229 9.97 21.12 16.52
C ASP A 229 8.85 20.63 15.58
N THR A 230 8.12 21.55 14.96
CA THR A 230 7.07 21.20 14.00
C THR A 230 7.65 20.72 12.67
N GLU A 231 8.75 21.31 12.21
CA GLU A 231 9.47 20.90 11.00
C GLU A 231 10.02 19.47 11.14
N THR A 232 10.74 19.17 12.22
CA THR A 232 11.31 17.83 12.46
C THR A 232 10.23 16.75 12.49
N LYS A 233 9.11 16.99 13.20
CA LYS A 233 7.97 16.07 13.21
C LYS A 233 7.34 15.87 11.82
N MET A 234 7.34 16.88 10.96
CA MET A 234 6.82 16.78 9.59
C MET A 234 7.73 15.94 8.69
N VAL A 235 9.05 16.13 8.80
CA VAL A 235 10.05 15.51 7.92
C VAL A 235 10.05 13.98 8.02
N GLU A 236 9.99 13.42 9.23
CA GLU A 236 10.11 11.95 9.41
C GLU A 236 8.98 11.17 8.71
N MET A 237 7.73 11.59 8.88
CA MET A 237 6.59 10.90 8.27
C MET A 237 6.51 11.16 6.76
N SER A 238 6.82 12.39 6.34
CA SER A 238 6.88 12.74 4.92
C SER A 238 7.95 11.91 4.20
N ALA A 239 9.09 11.68 4.85
CA ALA A 239 10.13 10.78 4.35
C ALA A 239 9.63 9.33 4.28
N LEU A 240 8.93 8.83 5.31
CA LEU A 240 8.35 7.49 5.30
C LEU A 240 7.34 7.32 4.15
N ASN A 241 6.42 8.27 3.98
CA ASN A 241 5.41 8.23 2.91
C ASN A 241 6.05 8.33 1.52
N HIS A 242 7.08 9.18 1.37
CA HIS A 242 7.85 9.28 0.14
C HIS A 242 8.55 7.96 -0.20
N LEU A 243 9.21 7.33 0.76
CA LEU A 243 9.83 6.01 0.56
C LEU A 243 8.80 4.95 0.15
N MET A 244 7.61 4.97 0.76
CA MET A 244 6.52 4.06 0.37
C MET A 244 6.02 4.31 -1.04
N SER A 245 5.88 5.58 -1.45
CA SER A 245 5.51 5.96 -2.82
C SER A 245 6.49 5.39 -3.83
N THR A 246 7.79 5.53 -3.56
CA THR A 246 8.86 4.99 -4.41
C THR A 246 8.82 3.47 -4.47
N HIS A 247 8.61 2.80 -3.33
CA HIS A 247 8.49 1.34 -3.29
C HIS A 247 7.27 0.81 -4.04
N VAL A 248 6.12 1.48 -3.93
CA VAL A 248 4.90 1.11 -4.68
C VAL A 248 5.15 1.25 -6.19
N LEU A 249 5.77 2.34 -6.63
CA LEU A 249 6.10 2.56 -8.03
C LEU A 249 7.06 1.48 -8.57
N GLN A 250 8.12 1.18 -7.83
CA GLN A 250 9.08 0.15 -8.21
C GLN A 250 8.43 -1.24 -8.29
N GLN A 251 7.53 -1.57 -7.35
CA GLN A 251 6.81 -2.84 -7.35
C GLN A 251 5.85 -2.96 -8.54
N ALA A 252 5.16 -1.88 -8.92
CA ALA A 252 4.27 -1.88 -10.07
C ALA A 252 5.01 -2.26 -11.36
N GLN A 253 6.19 -1.70 -11.59
CA GLN A 253 7.04 -2.05 -12.75
C GLN A 253 7.50 -3.50 -12.72
N GLN A 254 7.91 -4.01 -11.55
CA GLN A 254 8.32 -5.41 -11.41
C GLN A 254 7.17 -6.38 -11.72
N ILE A 255 5.94 -6.03 -11.36
CA ILE A 255 4.74 -6.85 -11.58
C ILE A 255 4.36 -6.93 -13.05
N GLU A 256 4.50 -5.85 -13.83
CA GLU A 256 4.25 -5.90 -15.27
C GLU A 256 5.14 -6.97 -15.93
N HIS A 257 6.42 -6.99 -15.60
CA HIS A 257 7.33 -8.00 -16.15
C HIS A 257 6.96 -9.42 -15.69
N LEU A 258 6.59 -9.60 -14.42
CA LEU A 258 6.16 -10.91 -13.90
C LEU A 258 4.86 -11.39 -14.54
N TYR A 259 3.95 -10.46 -14.87
CA TYR A 259 2.71 -10.77 -15.55
C TYR A 259 2.97 -11.25 -16.98
N ASP A 260 3.87 -10.59 -17.72
CA ASP A 260 4.29 -11.05 -19.05
C ASP A 260 4.88 -12.47 -19.00
N GLN A 261 5.72 -12.75 -18.00
CA GLN A 261 6.28 -14.10 -17.78
C GLN A 261 5.19 -15.14 -17.47
N ALA A 262 4.18 -14.77 -16.68
CA ALA A 262 3.05 -15.65 -16.33
C ALA A 262 2.18 -15.95 -17.56
N VAL A 263 1.90 -14.95 -18.39
CA VAL A 263 1.17 -15.11 -19.66
C VAL A 263 1.95 -16.02 -20.62
N GLU A 264 3.26 -15.84 -20.74
CA GLU A 264 4.11 -16.71 -21.56
C GLU A 264 4.13 -18.16 -21.04
N ALA A 265 4.25 -18.35 -19.71
CA ALA A 265 4.20 -19.67 -19.10
C ALA A 265 2.86 -20.37 -19.37
N THR A 266 1.75 -19.66 -19.22
CA THR A 266 0.41 -20.18 -19.52
C THR A 266 0.29 -20.59 -20.99
N LYS A 267 0.77 -19.74 -21.91
CA LYS A 267 0.78 -20.04 -23.35
C LYS A 267 1.63 -21.28 -23.67
N ASN A 268 2.78 -21.44 -23.03
CA ASN A 268 3.65 -22.60 -23.20
C ASN A 268 2.98 -23.89 -22.71
N VAL A 269 2.23 -23.84 -21.60
CA VAL A 269 1.44 -24.98 -21.10
C VAL A 269 0.31 -25.33 -22.07
N GLU A 270 -0.39 -24.34 -22.62
CA GLU A 270 -1.45 -24.56 -23.61
C GLU A 270 -0.90 -25.23 -24.88
N LEU A 271 0.20 -24.71 -25.42
CA LEU A 271 0.89 -25.29 -26.56
C LEU A 271 1.36 -26.72 -26.24
N GLY A 272 1.96 -26.95 -25.08
CA GLY A 272 2.39 -28.28 -24.63
C GLY A 272 1.23 -29.28 -24.56
N ASN A 273 0.07 -28.86 -24.04
CA ASN A 273 -1.14 -29.69 -24.00
C ASN A 273 -1.67 -30.03 -25.40
N LYS A 274 -1.59 -29.07 -26.34
CA LYS A 274 -1.97 -29.29 -27.74
C LYS A 274 -1.04 -30.32 -28.39
N GLU A 275 0.27 -30.20 -28.18
CA GLU A 275 1.26 -31.16 -28.70
C GLU A 275 1.10 -32.55 -28.07
N LEU A 276 0.83 -32.64 -26.76
CA LEU A 276 0.51 -33.90 -26.07
C LEU A 276 -0.73 -34.57 -26.66
N SER A 277 -1.80 -33.79 -26.89
CA SER A 277 -3.03 -34.31 -27.50
C SER A 277 -2.78 -34.83 -28.91
N GLN A 278 -2.02 -34.07 -29.72
CA GLN A 278 -1.60 -34.52 -31.06
C GLN A 278 -0.74 -35.79 -31.01
N ALA A 279 0.20 -35.90 -30.06
CA ALA A 279 1.03 -37.07 -29.88
C ALA A 279 0.20 -38.32 -29.50
N ILE A 280 -0.79 -38.17 -28.62
CA ILE A 280 -1.74 -39.23 -28.26
C ILE A 280 -2.54 -39.67 -29.49
N GLN A 281 -3.05 -38.72 -30.29
CA GLN A 281 -3.81 -39.01 -31.51
C GLN A 281 -2.93 -39.73 -32.55
N ARG A 282 -1.68 -39.28 -32.74
CA ARG A 282 -0.73 -39.90 -33.66
C ARG A 282 -0.33 -41.30 -33.23
N ASN A 283 -0.15 -41.53 -31.93
CA ASN A 283 0.14 -42.87 -31.38
C ASN A 283 -1.04 -43.84 -31.61
N ARG A 284 -2.28 -43.38 -31.38
CA ARG A 284 -3.48 -44.18 -31.68
C ARG A 284 -3.59 -44.53 -33.16
N SER A 285 -3.34 -43.56 -34.05
CA SER A 285 -3.35 -43.77 -35.50
C SER A 285 -2.27 -44.75 -35.96
N SER A 286 -1.06 -44.65 -35.40
CA SER A 286 0.06 -45.56 -35.69
C SER A 286 -0.27 -47.00 -35.31
N ARG A 287 -0.89 -47.20 -34.14
CA ARG A 287 -1.32 -48.53 -33.69
C ARG A 287 -2.36 -49.14 -34.64
N THR A 288 -3.33 -48.35 -35.09
CA THR A 288 -4.35 -48.84 -36.04
C THR A 288 -3.73 -49.20 -37.39
N PHE A 289 -2.77 -48.41 -37.87
CA PHE A 289 -2.04 -48.69 -39.11
C PHE A 289 -1.24 -49.99 -39.03
N LEU A 290 -0.52 -50.23 -37.92
CA LEU A 290 0.21 -51.48 -37.70
C LEU A 290 -0.71 -52.71 -37.70
N VAL A 291 -1.87 -52.64 -37.05
CA VAL A 291 -2.84 -53.75 -37.04
C VAL A 291 -3.36 -54.04 -38.45
N LEU A 292 -3.67 -52.99 -39.24
CA LEU A 292 -4.12 -53.15 -40.62
C LEU A 292 -3.02 -53.76 -41.50
N PHE A 293 -1.77 -53.32 -41.34
CA PHE A 293 -0.62 -53.86 -42.05
C PHE A 293 -0.45 -55.37 -41.81
N PHE A 294 -0.48 -55.80 -40.53
CA PHE A 294 -0.39 -57.22 -40.20
C PHE A 294 -1.57 -58.02 -40.75
N PHE A 295 -2.78 -57.46 -40.73
CA PHE A 295 -3.97 -58.10 -41.32
C PHE A 295 -3.82 -58.31 -42.83
N VAL A 296 -3.38 -57.30 -43.58
CA VAL A 296 -3.17 -57.44 -45.04
C VAL A 296 -2.05 -58.44 -45.34
N LEU A 297 -0.98 -58.43 -44.55
CA LEU A 297 0.15 -59.35 -44.72
C LEU A 297 -0.25 -60.80 -44.49
N THR A 298 -1.02 -61.11 -43.43
CA THR A 298 -1.47 -62.48 -43.15
C THR A 298 -2.40 -63.01 -44.23
N PHE A 299 -3.33 -62.18 -44.72
CA PHE A 299 -4.21 -62.56 -45.85
C PHE A 299 -3.43 -62.77 -47.15
N SER A 300 -2.41 -61.95 -47.41
CA SER A 300 -1.55 -62.11 -48.60
C SER A 300 -0.78 -63.43 -48.56
N ILE A 301 -0.21 -63.80 -47.39
CA ILE A 301 0.48 -65.08 -47.21
C ILE A 301 -0.48 -66.25 -47.39
N LEU A 302 -1.68 -66.18 -46.81
CA LEU A 302 -2.68 -67.24 -46.91
C LEU A 302 -3.20 -67.43 -48.34
N PHE A 303 -3.35 -66.33 -49.10
CA PHE A 303 -3.70 -66.40 -50.52
C PHE A 303 -2.59 -67.05 -51.36
N LEU A 304 -1.33 -66.73 -51.05
CA LEU A 304 -0.17 -67.29 -51.75
C LEU A 304 0.02 -68.78 -51.46
N ASP A 305 -0.28 -69.20 -50.22
CA ASP A 305 -0.31 -70.61 -49.80
C ASP A 305 -1.47 -71.37 -50.48
N TRP A 306 -2.64 -70.75 -50.64
CA TRP A 306 -3.78 -71.37 -51.33
C TRP A 306 -3.57 -71.53 -52.86
N TYR A 307 -2.77 -70.65 -53.47
CA TYR A 307 -2.52 -70.67 -54.91
C TYR A 307 -1.37 -71.62 -55.32
N ASN A 308 -0.50 -71.99 -54.38
CA ASN A 308 0.62 -72.91 -54.59
C ASN A 308 0.19 -74.37 -54.41
#